data_AF-A0A2J6JEJ5-F1
#
_entry.id   AF-A0A2J6JEJ5-F1
#
_cell.length_a   1.000
_cell.length_b   1.000
_cell.length_c   1.000
_cell.angle_alpha   90.00
_cell.angle_beta   90.00
_cell.angle_gamma   90.00
#
_symmetry.space_group_name_H-M   'P 1'
#
loop_
_entity.id
_entity.type
_entity.pdbx_description
1 polymer ?
#
loop_
_entity_poly.entity_id
_entity_poly.type
_entity_poly.pdbx_seq_one_letter_code
_entity_poly.pdbx_strand_id
1 'polypeptide(L)'
;MLTFGALYSLAEADWTGLNLETPSYINDATLVGTLYSLEAVSAITDYSDLEFVQTELNFGGTYTFSPALYLTAAAGYEIFEDNSPYVYGDQDGTAWSGNVGVGYRF
;
A
#
# COMPACT_ATOMS: atom_id res chain seq x y z
N MET A 1 -17.99 15.83 21.18
CA MET A 1 -18.29 14.51 20.59
C MET A 1 -16.97 13.80 20.35
N LEU A 2 -16.80 12.59 20.86
CA LEU A 2 -15.62 11.77 20.62
C LEU A 2 -15.93 10.75 19.52
N THR A 3 -14.91 10.39 18.75
CA THR A 3 -14.98 9.45 17.64
C THR A 3 -13.78 8.50 17.76
N PHE A 4 -14.05 7.21 17.62
CA PHE A 4 -13.04 6.17 17.57
C PHE A 4 -13.32 5.32 16.33
N GLY A 5 -12.27 4.91 15.64
CA GLY A 5 -12.36 4.05 14.47
C GLY A 5 -11.18 3.10 14.42
N ALA A 6 -11.43 1.89 13.92
CA ALA A 6 -10.40 0.94 13.54
C ALA A 6 -10.75 0.44 12.14
N LEU A 7 -9.75 0.37 11.27
CA LEU A 7 -9.87 -0.13 9.91
C LEU A 7 -8.78 -1.18 9.70
N TYR A 8 -9.16 -2.27 9.05
CA TYR A 8 -8.27 -3.33 8.62
C TYR A 8 -8.44 -3.51 7.12
N SER A 9 -7.33 -3.49 6.39
CA SER A 9 -7.30 -3.65 4.94
C SER A 9 -6.25 -4.68 4.56
N LEU A 10 -6.64 -5.57 3.65
CA LEU A 10 -5.75 -6.50 2.97
C LEU A 10 -5.75 -6.12 1.49
N ALA A 11 -4.56 -5.94 0.93
CA ALA A 11 -4.37 -5.70 -0.50
C ALA A 11 -3.41 -6.75 -1.05
N GLU A 12 -3.81 -7.38 -2.15
CA GLU A 12 -3.01 -8.36 -2.88
C GLU A 12 -2.85 -7.83 -4.31
N ALA A 13 -1.63 -7.88 -4.84
CA ALA A 13 -1.33 -7.48 -6.20
C ALA A 13 -0.49 -8.55 -6.88
N ASP A 14 -1.10 -9.19 -7.88
CA ASP A 14 -0.50 -10.28 -8.65
C ASP A 14 -0.19 -9.84 -10.07
N TRP A 15 0.87 -10.40 -10.64
CA TRP A 15 1.22 -10.16 -12.04
C TRP A 15 0.70 -11.30 -12.94
N THR A 16 -0.46 -11.07 -13.56
CA THR A 16 -1.21 -12.11 -14.31
C THR A 16 -0.64 -12.45 -15.70
N GLY A 17 0.47 -11.84 -16.11
CA GLY A 17 1.14 -12.23 -17.36
C GLY A 17 2.26 -11.30 -17.80
N LEU A 18 3.29 -11.89 -18.42
CA LEU A 18 4.40 -11.18 -19.06
C LEU A 18 4.22 -11.22 -20.58
N ASN A 19 4.09 -10.06 -21.22
CA ASN A 19 4.09 -9.96 -22.69
C ASN A 19 5.52 -9.76 -23.19
N LEU A 20 6.13 -10.80 -23.74
CA LEU A 20 7.44 -10.75 -24.39
C LEU A 20 7.27 -10.66 -25.89
N GLU A 21 7.48 -9.46 -26.45
CA GLU A 21 7.71 -9.30 -27.88
C GLU A 21 9.19 -9.47 -28.18
N THR A 22 9.55 -10.51 -28.94
CA THR A 22 10.91 -10.66 -29.46
C THR A 22 11.12 -9.66 -30.60
N PRO A 23 12.19 -8.85 -30.57
CA PRO A 23 12.45 -7.93 -31.67
C PRO A 23 12.71 -8.70 -32.97
N SER A 24 12.06 -8.31 -34.06
CA SER A 24 12.09 -9.02 -35.36
C SER A 24 13.47 -9.13 -36.01
N TYR A 25 14.48 -8.40 -35.52
CA TYR A 25 15.87 -8.46 -35.98
C TYR A 25 16.72 -9.53 -35.28
N ILE A 26 16.23 -10.18 -34.22
CA ILE A 26 16.91 -11.31 -33.59
C ILE A 26 16.32 -12.60 -34.16
N ASN A 27 17.08 -13.27 -35.01
CA ASN A 27 16.71 -14.51 -35.69
C ASN A 27 17.55 -15.73 -35.26
N ASP A 28 18.40 -15.56 -34.25
CA ASP A 28 19.19 -16.64 -33.66
C ASP A 28 18.32 -17.42 -32.65
N ALA A 29 17.94 -18.64 -33.03
CA ALA A 29 17.06 -19.51 -32.26
C ALA A 29 17.63 -19.88 -30.88
N THR A 30 18.95 -19.91 -30.73
CA THR A 30 19.65 -20.21 -29.47
C THR A 30 19.60 -19.02 -28.50
N LEU A 31 19.80 -17.80 -28.99
CA LEU A 31 19.66 -16.57 -28.21
C LEU A 31 18.21 -16.30 -27.79
N VAL A 32 17.26 -16.51 -28.70
CA VAL A 32 15.83 -16.40 -28.40
C VAL A 32 15.42 -17.45 -27.37
N GLY A 33 15.88 -18.70 -27.52
CA GLY A 33 15.55 -19.79 -26.61
C GLY A 33 16.20 -19.70 -25.22
N THR A 34 17.24 -18.90 -25.01
CA THR A 34 17.91 -18.73 -23.70
C THR A 34 17.58 -17.41 -23.00
N LEU A 35 17.45 -16.29 -23.72
CA LEU A 35 17.12 -14.98 -23.12
C LEU A 35 15.61 -14.77 -22.93
N TYR A 36 14.78 -15.45 -23.74
CA TYR A 36 13.31 -15.35 -23.70
C TYR A 36 12.64 -16.69 -23.36
N SER A 37 13.36 -17.58 -22.66
CA SER A 37 12.83 -18.88 -22.27
C SER A 37 11.67 -18.74 -21.27
N LEU A 38 10.63 -19.55 -21.41
CA LEU A 38 9.48 -19.58 -20.49
C LEU A 38 9.88 -19.92 -19.04
N GLU A 39 11.00 -20.64 -18.83
CA GLU A 39 11.53 -20.96 -17.50
C GLU A 39 12.08 -19.72 -16.77
N ALA A 40 12.70 -18.77 -17.49
CA ALA A 40 13.10 -17.51 -16.89
C ALA A 40 11.89 -16.61 -16.57
N VAL A 41 10.79 -16.79 -17.29
CA VAL A 41 9.55 -16.00 -17.16
C VAL A 41 8.69 -16.48 -16.00
N SER A 42 8.58 -17.79 -15.77
CA SER A 42 7.82 -18.31 -14.63
C SER A 42 8.45 -17.87 -13.31
N ALA A 43 9.78 -17.78 -13.25
CA ALA A 43 10.46 -17.16 -12.12
C ALA A 43 10.05 -15.69 -11.96
N ILE A 44 9.92 -14.91 -13.03
CA ILE A 44 9.54 -13.49 -12.94
C ILE A 44 8.10 -13.28 -12.45
N THR A 45 7.16 -14.15 -12.83
CA THR A 45 5.76 -14.03 -12.37
C THR A 45 5.63 -14.34 -10.88
N ASP A 46 6.31 -15.38 -10.39
CA ASP A 46 6.33 -15.72 -8.95
C ASP A 46 7.11 -14.68 -8.11
N TYR A 47 7.84 -13.74 -8.75
CA TYR A 47 8.63 -12.69 -8.11
C TYR A 47 7.85 -11.41 -7.81
N SER A 48 6.58 -11.27 -8.23
CA SER A 48 5.85 -10.00 -8.21
C SER A 48 4.52 -10.03 -7.45
N ASP A 49 4.25 -11.08 -6.68
CA ASP A 49 3.06 -11.12 -5.82
C ASP A 49 3.33 -10.29 -4.55
N LEU A 50 2.55 -9.23 -4.35
CA LEU A 50 2.64 -8.31 -3.23
C LEU A 50 1.41 -8.48 -2.34
N GLU A 51 1.60 -8.92 -1.10
CA GLU A 51 0.54 -9.01 -0.09
C GLU A 51 0.81 -8.03 1.03
N PHE A 52 -0.07 -7.05 1.18
CA PHE A 52 0.07 -5.97 2.15
C PHE A 52 -1.11 -5.91 3.11
N VAL A 53 -0.78 -5.88 4.41
CA VAL A 53 -1.74 -5.70 5.49
C VAL A 53 -1.58 -4.30 6.08
N GLN A 54 -2.69 -3.57 6.16
CA GLN A 54 -2.75 -2.28 6.84
C GLN A 54 -3.79 -2.31 7.96
N THR A 55 -3.35 -1.92 9.16
CA THR A 55 -4.23 -1.65 10.30
C THR A 55 -4.17 -0.18 10.67
N GLU A 56 -5.31 0.50 10.63
CA GLU A 56 -5.41 1.92 10.97
C GLU A 56 -6.31 2.10 12.20
N LEU A 57 -5.80 2.82 13.20
CA LEU A 57 -6.52 3.21 14.41
C LEU A 57 -6.67 4.72 14.44
N ASN A 58 -7.90 5.20 14.59
CA ASN A 58 -8.22 6.62 14.64
C ASN A 58 -8.90 6.98 15.95
N PHE A 59 -8.44 8.06 16.55
CA PHE A 59 -9.08 8.69 17.70
C PHE A 59 -9.27 10.17 17.43
N GLY A 60 -10.49 10.67 17.59
CA GLY A 60 -10.79 12.07 17.36
C GLY A 60 -11.86 12.60 18.30
N GLY A 61 -11.94 13.92 18.37
CA GLY A 61 -12.86 14.60 19.24
C GLY A 61 -13.11 16.02 18.78
N THR A 62 -14.34 16.46 18.95
CA THR A 62 -14.72 17.87 18.84
C THR A 62 -15.23 18.37 20.18
N TYR A 63 -14.64 19.46 20.66
CA TYR A 63 -15.05 20.17 21.86
C TYR A 63 -15.67 21.51 21.47
N THR A 64 -16.89 21.75 21.93
CA THR A 64 -17.63 22.98 21.66
C THR A 64 -17.53 23.90 22.86
N PHE A 65 -16.85 25.04 22.72
CA PHE A 65 -16.72 26.04 23.80
C PHE A 65 -17.98 26.90 23.92
N SER A 66 -18.56 27.28 22.78
CA SER A 66 -19.79 28.06 22.68
C SER A 66 -20.58 27.64 21.44
N PRO A 67 -21.84 28.06 21.26
CA PRO A 67 -22.60 27.74 20.04
C PRO A 67 -21.87 28.13 18.74
N ALA A 68 -21.01 29.15 18.80
CA ALA A 68 -20.21 29.62 17.67
C ALA A 68 -18.82 28.97 17.61
N LEU A 69 -18.14 28.73 18.73
CA LEU A 69 -16.72 28.33 18.75
C LEU A 69 -16.54 26.85 19.10
N TYR A 70 -15.80 26.13 18.27
CA TYR A 70 -15.44 24.73 18.51
C TYR A 70 -13.98 24.44 18.15
N LEU A 71 -13.42 23.42 18.80
CA LEU A 71 -12.12 22.82 18.49
C LEU A 71 -12.32 21.37 18.09
N THR A 72 -11.60 20.93 17.09
CA THR A 72 -11.52 19.54 16.64
C THR A 72 -10.08 19.07 16.72
N ALA A 73 -9.87 17.84 17.16
CA ALA A 73 -8.58 17.20 17.17
C ALA A 73 -8.76 15.73 16.77
N ALA A 74 -7.82 15.19 15.99
CA ALA A 74 -7.75 13.77 15.69
C ALA A 74 -6.29 13.31 15.66
N ALA A 75 -6.11 12.03 15.93
CA ALA A 75 -4.85 11.32 15.89
C ALA A 75 -5.10 9.94 15.25
N GLY A 76 -4.18 9.54 14.39
CA GLY A 76 -4.18 8.25 13.71
C GLY A 76 -2.89 7.48 14.01
N TYR A 77 -3.01 6.16 14.06
CA TYR A 77 -1.89 5.23 14.13
C TYR A 77 -2.10 4.13 13.10
N GLU A 78 -1.14 3.98 12.21
CA GLU A 78 -1.19 3.03 11.09
C GLU A 78 -0.03 2.05 11.24
N ILE A 79 -0.34 0.77 11.10
CA ILE A 79 0.61 -0.34 11.02
C ILE A 79 0.52 -0.92 9.62
N PHE A 80 1.69 -1.12 9.02
CA PHE A 80 1.89 -1.71 7.72
C PHE A 80 2.73 -2.98 7.93
N GLU A 81 2.19 -4.13 7.54
CA GLU A 81 2.85 -5.43 7.60
C GLU A 81 2.90 -6.01 6.18
N ASP A 82 4.11 -6.34 5.72
CA ASP A 82 4.36 -7.05 4.47
C ASP A 82 4.44 -8.56 4.76
N ASN A 83 3.50 -9.33 4.23
CA ASN A 83 3.45 -10.77 4.48
C ASN A 83 4.40 -11.57 3.57
N SER A 84 5.08 -10.93 2.62
CA SER A 84 6.00 -11.58 1.69
C SER A 84 7.43 -11.00 1.79
N PRO A 85 8.48 -11.84 1.89
CA PRO A 85 9.87 -11.38 1.90
C PRO A 85 10.24 -10.80 0.54
N TYR A 86 9.92 -9.53 0.32
CA TYR A 86 10.06 -8.88 -0.97
C TYR A 86 11.53 -8.56 -1.29
N VAL A 87 11.90 -8.64 -2.57
CA VAL A 87 13.27 -8.50 -3.09
C VAL A 87 13.86 -7.10 -2.84
N TYR A 88 13.02 -6.11 -2.53
CA TYR A 88 13.40 -4.71 -2.30
C TYR A 88 13.55 -4.34 -0.81
N GLY A 89 13.39 -5.31 0.09
CA GLY A 89 13.57 -5.13 1.54
C GLY A 89 12.26 -5.09 2.31
N ASP A 90 12.40 -5.05 3.63
CA ASP A 90 11.32 -4.98 4.60
C ASP A 90 10.49 -3.70 4.40
N GLN A 91 9.21 -3.87 4.06
CA GLN A 91 8.24 -2.77 3.93
C GLN A 91 7.39 -2.58 5.18
N ASP A 92 7.72 -3.27 6.28
CA ASP A 92 7.05 -3.08 7.55
C ASP A 92 7.24 -1.64 8.04
N GLY A 93 6.14 -1.06 8.50
CA GLY A 93 6.09 0.36 8.79
C GLY A 93 5.07 0.71 9.85
N THR A 94 5.35 1.79 10.58
CA THR A 94 4.33 2.44 11.42
C THR A 94 4.29 3.92 11.10
N ALA A 95 3.09 4.48 11.04
CA ALA A 95 2.88 5.91 10.84
C ALA A 95 1.98 6.48 11.93
N TRP A 96 2.33 7.68 12.41
CA TRP A 96 1.51 8.47 13.31
C TRP A 96 1.04 9.71 12.57
N SER A 97 -0.26 9.95 12.58
CA SER A 97 -0.88 11.12 11.98
C SER A 97 -1.67 11.90 13.03
N GLY A 98 -1.84 13.19 12.80
CA GLY A 98 -2.60 14.02 13.72
C GLY A 98 -2.98 15.37 13.13
N ASN A 99 -4.16 15.84 13.50
CA ASN A 99 -4.67 17.13 13.07
C ASN A 99 -5.39 17.83 14.22
N VAL A 100 -5.27 19.16 14.26
CA VAL A 100 -5.99 20.02 15.18
C VAL A 100 -6.58 21.18 14.39
N GLY A 101 -7.81 21.56 14.72
CA GLY A 101 -8.53 22.63 14.05
C GLY A 101 -9.39 23.42 15.03
N VAL A 102 -9.54 24.71 14.76
CA VAL A 102 -10.50 25.60 15.43
C VAL A 102 -11.47 26.10 14.37
N GLY A 103 -12.76 26.13 14.71
CA GLY A 103 -13.80 26.61 13.82
C GLY A 103 -14.78 27.56 14.51
N TYR A 104 -15.34 28.46 13.71
CA TYR A 104 -16.35 29.42 14.12
C TYR A 104 -17.61 29.28 13.25
N ARG A 105 -18.78 29.20 13.86
CA ARG A 105 -20.09 29.13 13.19
C ARG A 105 -20.76 30.50 13.26
N PHE A 106 -21.16 31.02 12.10
CA PHE A 106 -21.87 32.29 11.93
C PHE A 106 -23.38 32.08 11.88
#